data_AF-A0A645ETZ1-F1
#
_entry.id   AF-A0A645ETZ1-F1
#
_cell.length_a   1.000
_cell.length_b   1.000
_cell.length_c   1.000
_cell.angle_alpha   90.00
_cell.angle_beta   90.00
_cell.angle_gamma   90.00
#
_symmetry.space_group_name_H-M   'P 1'
#
loop_
_entity.id
_entity.type
_entity.pdbx_description
1 polymer ?
#
loop_
_entity_poly.entity_id
_entity_poly.type
_entity_poly.pdbx_seq_one_letter_code
_entity_poly.pdbx_strand_id
1 'polypeptide(L)'
;MRYSWEIIVSTESPNGKKLLVYSIVPSEEEKKRAMKPHLFWQKIGDDITEIAVEYNLPFEIVTEFLKKAEKHRNKHVSIILTEK
;
A
#
# COMPACT_ATOMS: atom_id res chain seq x y z
N MET A 1 -12.77 -13.50 9.96
CA MET A 1 -13.40 -12.16 9.93
C MET A 1 -13.41 -11.68 8.48
N ARG A 2 -14.47 -11.04 7.99
CA ARG A 2 -14.50 -10.48 6.62
C ARG A 2 -14.20 -8.98 6.71
N TYR A 3 -13.07 -8.55 6.16
CA TYR A 3 -12.74 -7.13 6.07
C TYR A 3 -13.22 -6.56 4.73
N SER A 4 -13.71 -5.33 4.74
CA SER A 4 -13.72 -4.48 3.56
C SER A 4 -12.37 -3.79 3.44
N TRP A 5 -11.82 -3.69 2.25
CA TRP A 5 -10.55 -3.02 2.00
C TRP A 5 -10.74 -1.80 1.10
N GLU A 6 -9.86 -0.82 1.24
CA GLU A 6 -9.81 0.39 0.43
C GLU A 6 -8.34 0.83 0.26
N ILE A 7 -7.99 1.26 -0.95
CA ILE A 7 -6.67 1.88 -1.21
C ILE A 7 -6.87 3.38 -1.37
N ILE A 8 -6.37 4.15 -0.41
CA ILE A 8 -6.53 5.61 -0.37
C ILE A 8 -5.23 6.28 -0.84
N VAL A 9 -5.39 7.37 -1.59
CA VAL A 9 -4.30 8.29 -1.94
C VAL A 9 -4.56 9.62 -1.27
N SER A 10 -3.63 10.09 -0.46
CA SER A 10 -3.80 11.30 0.35
C SER A 10 -2.51 12.10 0.46
N THR A 11 -2.64 13.37 0.82
CA THR A 11 -1.49 14.24 1.12
C THR A 11 -0.91 13.97 2.51
N GLU A 12 -1.72 13.42 3.41
CA GLU A 12 -1.36 13.06 4.78
C GLU A 12 -1.72 11.59 5.05
N SER A 13 -1.07 10.97 6.04
CA SER A 13 -1.45 9.62 6.47
C SER A 13 -2.92 9.60 6.93
N PRO A 14 -3.71 8.57 6.56
CA PRO A 14 -5.10 8.45 7.01
C PRO A 14 -5.20 8.43 8.54
N ASN A 15 -6.07 9.27 9.11
CA ASN A 15 -6.41 9.29 10.54
C ASN A 15 -7.88 8.85 10.75
N GLY A 16 -8.13 7.83 11.58
CA GLY A 16 -9.49 7.39 11.92
C GLY A 16 -9.60 5.99 12.56
N LYS A 17 -10.84 5.55 12.88
CA LYS A 17 -11.17 4.22 13.44
C LYS A 17 -10.91 3.02 12.51
N LYS A 18 -10.39 3.26 11.30
CA LYS A 18 -10.10 2.20 10.33
C LYS A 18 -8.70 1.65 10.56
N LEU A 19 -8.47 0.36 10.32
CA LEU A 19 -7.17 -0.26 10.51
C LEU A 19 -6.26 0.07 9.33
N LEU A 20 -5.24 0.91 9.56
CA LEU A 20 -4.19 1.17 8.58
C LEU A 20 -3.19 0.01 8.60
N VAL A 21 -3.17 -0.80 7.54
CA VAL A 21 -2.29 -1.99 7.46
C VAL A 21 -1.01 -1.70 6.68
N TYR A 22 -1.04 -0.74 5.77
CA TYR A 22 0.15 -0.31 5.03
C TYR A 22 0.03 1.12 4.55
N SER A 23 1.13 1.86 4.54
CA SER A 23 1.22 3.18 3.94
C SER A 23 2.64 3.49 3.50
N ILE A 24 2.80 4.05 2.29
CA ILE A 24 4.07 4.55 1.79
C ILE A 24 3.91 5.90 1.07
N VAL A 25 4.97 6.68 1.06
CA VAL A 25 5.21 7.73 0.05
C VAL A 25 6.30 7.22 -0.89
N PRO A 26 5.98 6.74 -2.10
CA PRO A 26 6.94 5.97 -2.91
C PRO A 26 8.25 6.70 -3.21
N SER A 27 8.21 8.01 -3.47
CA SER A 27 9.41 8.78 -3.80
C SER A 27 10.31 9.04 -2.58
N GLU A 28 9.74 9.14 -1.38
CA GLU A 28 10.53 9.23 -0.16
C GLU A 28 11.16 7.90 0.19
N GLU A 29 10.39 6.81 0.08
CA GLU A 29 10.84 5.48 0.42
C GLU A 29 11.92 4.98 -0.54
N GLU A 30 11.79 5.26 -1.84
CA GLU A 30 12.82 4.96 -2.84
C GLU A 30 14.14 5.70 -2.53
N LYS A 31 14.06 7.00 -2.16
CA LYS A 31 15.23 7.80 -1.76
C LYS A 31 15.89 7.28 -0.49
N LYS A 32 15.10 6.95 0.54
CA LYS A 32 15.61 6.44 1.82
C LYS A 32 16.35 5.12 1.65
N ARG A 33 15.84 4.22 0.82
CA ARG A 33 16.40 2.87 0.64
C ARG A 33 17.58 2.82 -0.34
N ALA A 34 17.80 3.88 -1.13
CA ALA A 34 18.86 3.95 -2.14
C ALA A 34 18.91 2.72 -3.08
N MET A 35 17.74 2.12 -3.33
CA MET A 35 17.60 0.90 -4.12
C MET A 35 17.48 1.20 -5.61
N LYS A 36 17.86 0.24 -6.46
CA LYS A 36 17.53 0.31 -7.89
C LYS A 36 15.99 0.28 -8.06
N PRO A 37 15.40 1.03 -9.01
CA PRO A 37 13.95 1.15 -9.13
C PRO A 37 13.19 -0.19 -9.22
N HIS A 38 13.71 -1.16 -9.99
CA HIS A 38 13.05 -2.47 -10.13
C HIS A 38 13.02 -3.28 -8.81
N LEU A 39 14.08 -3.21 -8.00
CA LEU A 39 14.13 -3.88 -6.69
C LEU A 39 13.20 -3.21 -5.69
N PHE A 40 13.09 -1.88 -5.76
CA PHE A 40 12.16 -1.12 -4.94
C PHE A 40 10.70 -1.53 -5.21
N TRP A 41 10.30 -1.58 -6.48
CA TRP A 41 8.95 -1.98 -6.85
C TRP A 41 8.66 -3.45 -6.60
N GLN A 42 9.64 -4.33 -6.80
CA GLN A 42 9.52 -5.74 -6.42
C GLN A 42 9.25 -5.87 -4.93
N LYS A 43 10.04 -5.21 -4.09
CA LYS A 43 9.85 -5.25 -2.64
C LYS A 43 8.47 -4.74 -2.21
N ILE A 44 7.97 -3.65 -2.79
CA ILE A 44 6.61 -3.19 -2.49
C ILE A 44 5.58 -4.25 -2.91
N GLY A 45 5.74 -4.86 -4.09
CA GLY A 45 4.86 -5.94 -4.54
C GLY A 45 4.85 -7.12 -3.57
N ASP A 46 6.01 -7.53 -3.08
CA ASP A 46 6.17 -8.59 -2.09
C ASP A 46 5.49 -8.22 -0.76
N ASP A 47 5.80 -7.02 -0.23
CA ASP A 47 5.24 -6.51 1.03
C ASP A 47 3.69 -6.46 0.98
N ILE A 48 3.08 -6.02 -0.14
CA ILE A 48 1.61 -6.01 -0.29
C ILE A 48 1.03 -7.41 -0.49
N THR A 49 1.77 -8.33 -1.12
CA THR A 49 1.32 -9.71 -1.31
C THR A 49 1.24 -10.44 0.03
N GLU A 50 2.22 -10.24 0.92
CA GLU A 50 2.19 -10.78 2.29
C GLU A 50 0.95 -10.27 3.05
N ILE A 51 0.64 -8.98 2.96
CA ILE A 51 -0.56 -8.38 3.57
C ILE A 51 -1.84 -8.97 2.98
N ALA A 52 -1.88 -9.19 1.66
CA ALA A 52 -3.04 -9.80 1.03
C ALA A 52 -3.30 -11.22 1.57
N VAL A 53 -2.23 -12.00 1.79
CA VAL A 53 -2.32 -13.34 2.39
C VAL A 53 -2.76 -13.26 3.86
N GLU A 54 -2.12 -12.39 4.66
CA GLU A 54 -2.38 -12.25 6.10
C GLU A 54 -3.86 -11.90 6.39
N TYR A 55 -4.42 -10.97 5.61
CA TYR A 55 -5.79 -10.50 5.81
C TYR A 55 -6.81 -11.19 4.90
N ASN A 56 -6.41 -12.24 4.18
CA ASN A 56 -7.25 -12.99 3.23
C ASN A 56 -7.97 -12.06 2.23
N LEU A 57 -7.21 -11.13 1.65
CA LEU A 57 -7.68 -10.15 0.67
C LEU A 57 -7.49 -10.70 -0.76
N PRO A 58 -8.31 -10.23 -1.72
CA PRO A 58 -8.16 -10.60 -3.13
C PRO A 58 -6.84 -10.08 -3.72
N PHE A 59 -6.21 -10.84 -4.61
CA PHE A 59 -4.91 -10.49 -5.21
C PHE A 59 -4.96 -9.19 -6.02
N GLU A 60 -6.15 -8.81 -6.50
CA GLU A 60 -6.43 -7.54 -7.17
C GLU A 60 -5.89 -6.34 -6.38
N ILE A 61 -5.88 -6.40 -5.04
CA ILE A 61 -5.36 -5.32 -4.19
C ILE A 61 -3.89 -5.00 -4.47
N VAL A 62 -3.06 -6.02 -4.77
CA VAL A 62 -1.64 -5.84 -5.08
C VAL A 62 -1.50 -5.00 -6.34
N THR A 63 -2.26 -5.36 -7.38
CA THR A 63 -2.19 -4.67 -8.67
C THR A 63 -2.76 -3.26 -8.61
N GLU A 64 -3.85 -3.04 -7.88
CA GLU A 64 -4.42 -1.70 -7.68
C GLU A 64 -3.48 -0.81 -6.86
N PHE A 65 -2.84 -1.37 -5.83
CA PHE A 65 -1.90 -0.64 -5.00
C PHE A 65 -0.71 -0.16 -5.81
N LEU A 66 -0.06 -1.06 -6.56
CA LEU A 66 1.10 -0.73 -7.39
C LEU A 66 0.78 0.35 -8.43
N LYS A 67 -0.37 0.24 -9.11
CA LYS A 67 -0.84 1.25 -10.07
C LYS A 67 -1.02 2.63 -9.40
N LYS A 68 -1.63 2.67 -8.21
CA LYS A 68 -1.83 3.93 -7.48
C LYS A 68 -0.51 4.50 -6.96
N ALA A 69 0.37 3.66 -6.41
CA ALA A 69 1.70 4.06 -5.93
C ALA A 69 2.56 4.62 -7.06
N GLU A 70 2.58 3.98 -8.23
CA GLU A 70 3.32 4.47 -9.39
C GLU A 70 2.76 5.80 -9.90
N LYS A 71 1.43 5.92 -10.01
CA LYS A 71 0.77 7.17 -10.45
C LYS A 71 0.95 8.33 -9.46
N HIS A 72 1.08 8.04 -8.16
CA HIS A 72 1.07 9.02 -7.09
C HIS A 72 2.33 8.96 -6.22
N ARG A 73 3.51 8.96 -6.85
CA ARG A 73 4.79 8.75 -6.16
C ARG A 73 5.10 9.72 -5.01
N ASN A 74 4.56 10.94 -5.04
CA ASN A 74 4.79 11.98 -4.02
C ASN A 74 3.63 12.11 -3.01
N LYS A 75 2.73 11.14 -2.94
CA LYS A 75 1.59 11.13 -2.02
C LYS A 75 1.62 9.87 -1.17
N HIS A 76 0.91 9.91 -0.05
CA HIS A 76 0.62 8.71 0.72
C HIS A 76 -0.29 7.81 -0.11
N VAL A 77 0.10 6.55 -0.24
CA VAL A 77 -0.75 5.47 -0.75
C VAL A 77 -0.86 4.45 0.34
N SER A 78 -2.10 4.22 0.79
CA SER A 78 -2.40 3.47 2.01
C SER A 78 -3.42 2.37 1.75
N ILE A 79 -3.24 1.20 2.36
CA ILE A 79 -4.25 0.15 2.45
C ILE A 79 -4.94 0.27 3.79
N ILE A 80 -6.26 0.34 3.76
CA ILE A 80 -7.09 0.47 4.94
C ILE A 80 -8.10 -0.68 4.98
N LEU A 81 -8.21 -1.32 6.13
CA LEU A 81 -9.22 -2.33 6.41
C LEU A 81 -10.32 -1.77 7.31
N THR A 82 -11.55 -2.16 7.01
CA THR A 82 -12.74 -1.86 7.81
C THR A 82 -13.43 -3.17 8.14
N GLU A 83 -13.70 -3.43 9.42
CA GLU A 83 -14.49 -4.58 9.85
C GLU A 83 -15.92 -4.47 9.31
N LYS A 84 -16.46 -5.58 8.81
CA LYS A 84 -17.88 -5.73 8.45
C LYS A 84 -18.63 -6.46 9.53
#